data_AF-A0A2V4A5P8-F1
#
_entry.id   AF-A0A2V4A5P8-F1
#
_cell.length_a   1.000
_cell.length_b   1.000
_cell.length_c   1.000
_cell.angle_alpha   90.00
_cell.angle_beta   90.00
_cell.angle_gamma   90.00
#
_symmetry.space_group_name_H-M   'P 1'
#
loop_
_entity.id
_entity.type
_entity.pdbx_description
1 polymer ?
#
loop_
_entity_poly.entity_id
_entity_poly.type
_entity_poly.pdbx_seq_one_letter_code
_entity_poly.pdbx_strand_id
1 'polypeptide(L)'
;MNNSLSYDEKCSCAKSTFCIYVSRSQEFENAEKDYLVKTITKNGFSGILYVSSVLAGWALIAGIIDSVLFPGIIVYAIFHGVVDYKVLTPPILFLVGNILAKLIYIAYALRDKVKLVDVLIAALPYAGSAYLLRKFLVKDKLMRKAVNMYLTSQKNEVKKKLLGVFSKKQ
;
A
#
# COMPACT_ATOMS: atom_id res chain seq x y z
N MET A 1 -23.89 21.43 -17.30
CA MET A 1 -22.48 21.85 -17.09
C MET A 1 -21.60 20.86 -17.83
N ASN A 2 -20.73 21.34 -18.72
CA ASN A 2 -19.91 20.51 -19.61
C ASN A 2 -18.89 19.69 -18.79
N ASN A 3 -19.21 18.43 -18.52
CA ASN A 3 -18.38 17.44 -17.84
C ASN A 3 -17.36 16.84 -18.82
N SER A 4 -16.41 17.62 -19.32
CA SER A 4 -15.27 17.08 -20.04
C SER A 4 -14.02 17.15 -19.16
N LEU A 5 -13.39 15.99 -18.94
CA LEU A 5 -12.09 15.90 -18.27
C LEU A 5 -11.06 16.79 -18.97
N SER A 6 -10.28 17.53 -18.19
CA SER A 6 -9.20 18.38 -18.71
C SER A 6 -8.11 17.52 -19.38
N TYR A 7 -7.36 18.11 -20.32
CA TYR A 7 -6.24 17.44 -20.98
C TYR A 7 -5.21 16.92 -19.96
N ASP A 8 -4.93 17.71 -18.93
CA ASP A 8 -3.99 17.33 -17.86
C ASP A 8 -4.50 16.15 -17.02
N GLU A 9 -5.81 16.10 -16.77
CA GLU A 9 -6.44 14.99 -16.03
C GLU A 9 -6.35 13.69 -16.86
N LYS A 10 -6.56 13.78 -18.17
CA LYS A 10 -6.41 12.64 -19.09
C LYS A 10 -4.95 12.16 -19.16
N CYS A 11 -3.99 13.08 -19.27
CA CYS A 11 -2.56 12.74 -19.26
C CYS A 11 -2.10 12.14 -17.93
N SER A 12 -2.60 12.64 -16.81
CA SER A 12 -2.30 12.09 -15.47
C SER A 12 -2.93 10.70 -15.28
N CYS A 13 -4.17 10.51 -15.77
CA CYS A 13 -4.85 9.22 -15.74
C CYS A 13 -4.11 8.16 -16.55
N ALA A 14 -3.56 8.53 -17.72
CA ALA A 14 -2.78 7.63 -18.56
C ALA A 14 -1.48 7.11 -17.90
N LYS A 15 -1.00 7.77 -16.84
CA LYS A 15 0.16 7.32 -16.05
C LYS A 15 -0.20 6.41 -14.88
N SER A 16 -1.49 6.23 -14.59
CA SER A 16 -1.99 5.45 -13.45
C SER A 16 -2.73 4.21 -13.93
N THR A 17 -2.21 3.02 -13.60
CA THR A 17 -2.85 1.75 -13.91
C THR A 17 -4.25 1.64 -13.30
N PHE A 18 -4.47 2.18 -12.11
CA PHE A 18 -5.79 2.23 -11.46
C PHE A 18 -6.75 3.15 -12.22
N CYS A 19 -6.29 4.32 -12.65
CA CYS A 19 -7.12 5.26 -13.41
C CYS A 19 -7.49 4.71 -14.80
N ILE A 20 -6.55 4.04 -15.47
CA ILE A 20 -6.81 3.33 -16.74
C ILE A 20 -7.87 2.24 -16.54
N TYR A 21 -7.77 1.46 -15.46
CA TYR A 21 -8.76 0.43 -15.16
C TYR A 21 -10.17 1.01 -14.98
N VAL A 22 -10.30 2.09 -14.20
CA VAL A 22 -11.60 2.75 -13.98
C VAL A 22 -12.18 3.33 -15.27
N SER A 23 -11.36 4.02 -16.07
CA SER A 23 -11.83 4.63 -17.32
C SER A 23 -12.31 3.60 -18.36
N ARG A 24 -11.69 2.41 -18.40
CA ARG A 24 -12.04 1.32 -19.34
C ARG A 24 -13.09 0.35 -18.83
N SER A 25 -13.42 0.35 -17.54
CA SER A 25 -14.39 -0.56 -16.96
C SER A 25 -15.80 -0.33 -17.53
N GLN A 26 -16.54 -1.41 -17.82
CA GLN A 26 -17.95 -1.32 -18.24
C GLN A 26 -18.91 -1.24 -17.05
N GLU A 27 -18.42 -1.45 -15.83
CA GLU A 27 -19.25 -1.50 -14.61
C GLU A 27 -19.56 -0.15 -13.97
N PHE A 28 -19.07 0.95 -14.57
CA PHE A 28 -19.33 2.31 -14.12
C PHE A 28 -20.01 3.12 -15.23
N GLU A 29 -20.97 3.95 -14.86
CA GLU A 29 -21.56 4.91 -15.78
C GLU A 29 -20.56 6.01 -16.16
N ASN A 30 -20.77 6.70 -17.28
CA ASN A 30 -19.85 7.75 -17.75
C ASN A 30 -19.68 8.88 -16.71
N ALA A 31 -20.75 9.28 -16.02
CA ALA A 31 -20.68 10.27 -14.96
C ALA A 31 -19.88 9.80 -13.74
N GLU A 32 -19.99 8.52 -13.37
CA GLU A 32 -19.22 7.90 -12.29
C GLU A 32 -17.73 7.82 -12.65
N LYS A 33 -17.42 7.48 -13.90
CA LYS A 33 -16.04 7.44 -14.42
C LYS A 33 -15.38 8.80 -14.34
N ASP A 34 -16.05 9.86 -14.81
CA ASP A 34 -15.50 11.22 -14.78
C ASP A 34 -15.24 11.67 -13.33
N TYR A 35 -16.18 11.39 -12.43
CA TYR A 35 -16.01 11.67 -11.00
C TYR A 35 -14.82 10.91 -10.40
N LEU A 36 -14.70 9.61 -10.67
CA LEU A 36 -13.62 8.78 -10.15
C LEU A 36 -12.28 9.21 -10.70
N VAL A 37 -12.16 9.44 -12.02
CA VAL A 37 -10.93 9.91 -12.66
C VAL A 37 -10.49 11.23 -12.05
N LYS A 38 -11.41 12.21 -11.92
CA LYS A 38 -11.13 13.50 -11.30
C LYS A 38 -10.68 13.37 -9.85
N THR A 39 -11.31 12.48 -9.09
CA THR A 39 -10.93 12.23 -7.69
C THR A 39 -9.56 11.54 -7.59
N ILE A 40 -9.25 10.62 -8.52
CA ILE A 40 -7.97 9.91 -8.56
C ILE A 40 -6.82 10.84 -8.93
N THR A 41 -7.01 11.69 -9.95
CA THR A 41 -5.97 12.60 -10.46
C THR A 41 -5.77 13.79 -9.54
N LYS A 42 -6.84 14.44 -9.08
CA LYS A 42 -6.78 15.63 -8.22
C LYS A 42 -6.25 15.34 -6.82
N ASN A 43 -6.63 14.20 -6.23
CA ASN A 43 -6.18 13.83 -4.88
C ASN A 43 -4.93 12.94 -4.88
N GLY A 44 -4.38 12.63 -6.06
CA GLY A 44 -3.21 11.77 -6.19
C GLY A 44 -3.38 10.37 -5.60
N PHE A 45 -4.63 9.87 -5.57
CA PHE A 45 -5.01 8.63 -4.91
C PHE A 45 -4.27 7.40 -5.46
N SER A 46 -3.92 7.41 -6.75
CA SER A 46 -3.10 6.35 -7.33
C SER A 46 -1.72 6.22 -6.67
N GLY A 47 -1.12 7.33 -6.24
CA GLY A 47 0.15 7.31 -5.51
C GLY A 47 -0.04 6.74 -4.10
N ILE A 48 -1.14 7.10 -3.44
CA ILE A 48 -1.49 6.57 -2.12
C ILE A 48 -1.76 5.07 -2.18
N LEU A 49 -2.50 4.59 -3.19
CA LEU A 49 -2.71 3.17 -3.43
C LEU A 49 -1.38 2.43 -3.64
N TYR A 50 -0.51 2.97 -4.48
CA TYR A 50 0.82 2.38 -4.73
C TYR A 50 1.65 2.29 -3.45
N VAL A 51 1.77 3.39 -2.70
CA VAL A 51 2.50 3.42 -1.42
C VAL A 51 1.88 2.48 -0.41
N SER A 52 0.54 2.40 -0.34
CA SER A 52 -0.15 1.49 0.57
C SER A 52 0.12 0.02 0.23
N SER A 53 0.17 -0.33 -1.06
CA SER A 53 0.55 -1.68 -1.52
C SER A 53 2.00 -2.01 -1.19
N VAL A 54 2.94 -1.07 -1.38
CA VAL A 54 4.35 -1.25 -1.01
C VAL A 54 4.50 -1.43 0.50
N LEU A 55 3.83 -0.59 1.31
CA LEU A 55 3.84 -0.71 2.77
C LEU A 55 3.24 -2.04 3.26
N ALA A 56 2.22 -2.56 2.58
CA ALA A 56 1.67 -3.88 2.88
C ALA A 56 2.67 -5.01 2.59
N GLY A 57 3.35 -4.96 1.44
CA GLY A 57 4.42 -5.91 1.13
C GLY A 57 5.58 -5.81 2.12
N TRP A 58 5.95 -4.60 2.51
CA TRP A 58 6.98 -4.35 3.51
C TRP A 58 6.59 -4.91 4.89
N ALA A 59 5.32 -4.76 5.29
CA ALA A 59 4.82 -5.31 6.54
C ALA A 59 4.87 -6.85 6.57
N LEU A 60 4.63 -7.51 5.44
CA LEU A 60 4.79 -8.97 5.33
C LEU A 60 6.25 -9.39 5.55
N ILE A 61 7.21 -8.71 4.90
CA ILE A 61 8.63 -9.00 5.07
C ILE A 61 9.08 -8.76 6.52
N ALA A 62 8.65 -7.64 7.11
CA ALA A 62 8.94 -7.35 8.52
C ALA A 62 8.36 -8.41 9.46
N GLY A 63 7.14 -8.89 9.19
CA GLY A 63 6.53 -9.97 9.97
C GLY A 63 7.31 -11.29 9.89
N ILE A 64 7.89 -11.61 8.73
CA ILE A 64 8.76 -12.79 8.58
C ILE A 64 10.02 -12.63 9.43
N ILE A 65 10.67 -11.46 9.36
CA ILE A 65 11.88 -11.18 10.15
C ILE A 65 11.58 -11.28 11.65
N ASP A 66 10.48 -10.65 12.09
CA ASP A 66 10.03 -10.69 13.48
C ASP A 66 9.72 -12.13 13.92
N SER A 67 9.12 -12.96 13.05
CA SER A 67 8.82 -14.36 13.35
C SER A 67 10.08 -15.23 13.57
N VAL A 68 11.25 -14.79 13.11
CA VAL A 68 12.53 -15.45 13.36
C VAL A 68 13.24 -14.83 14.57
N LEU A 69 13.27 -13.50 14.64
CA LEU A 69 13.96 -12.77 15.70
C LEU A 69 13.34 -13.02 17.09
N PHE A 70 12.02 -12.93 17.23
CA PHE A 70 11.37 -13.03 18.55
C PHE A 70 11.52 -14.41 19.19
N PRO A 71 11.26 -15.54 18.49
CA PRO A 71 11.52 -16.86 19.06
C PRO A 71 13.00 -17.08 19.39
N GLY A 72 13.92 -16.54 18.60
CA GLY A 72 15.36 -16.61 18.88
C GLY A 72 15.74 -15.96 20.21
N ILE A 73 15.15 -14.81 20.53
CA ILE A 73 15.35 -14.11 21.82
C ILE A 73 14.80 -14.95 22.98
N ILE A 74 13.61 -15.54 22.81
CA ILE A 74 12.96 -16.37 23.84
C ILE A 74 13.82 -17.60 24.14
N VAL A 75 14.26 -18.31 23.10
CA VAL A 75 15.13 -19.49 23.26
C VAL A 75 16.43 -19.11 23.96
N TYR A 76 17.09 -18.02 23.54
CA TYR A 76 18.31 -17.55 24.19
C TYR A 76 18.11 -17.24 25.68
N ALA A 77 17.02 -16.54 26.02
CA ALA A 77 16.69 -16.18 27.40
C ALA A 77 16.44 -17.41 28.29
N ILE A 78 15.82 -18.46 27.73
CA ILE A 78 15.61 -19.73 28.45
C ILE A 78 16.95 -20.42 28.75
N PHE A 79 17.87 -20.46 27.77
CA PHE A 79 19.15 -21.16 27.93
C PHE A 79 20.18 -20.41 28.80
N HIS A 80 20.15 -19.07 28.79
CA HIS A 80 21.14 -18.25 29.50
C HIS A 80 20.62 -17.62 30.79
N GLY A 81 19.31 -17.74 31.08
CA GLY A 81 18.69 -17.22 32.30
C GLY A 81 18.64 -15.69 32.40
N VAL A 82 19.15 -14.97 31.40
CA VAL A 82 19.20 -13.50 31.33
C VAL A 82 18.89 -13.02 29.92
N VAL A 83 18.28 -11.85 29.82
CA VAL A 83 18.12 -11.12 28.56
C VAL A 83 19.30 -10.16 28.44
N ASP A 84 20.33 -10.58 27.71
CA ASP A 84 21.50 -9.73 27.44
C ASP A 84 21.17 -8.68 26.35
N TYR A 85 21.72 -7.48 26.50
CA TYR A 85 21.53 -6.37 25.55
C TYR A 85 21.96 -6.77 24.14
N LYS A 86 22.94 -7.68 24.01
CA LYS A 86 23.43 -8.21 22.71
C LYS A 86 22.34 -8.90 21.90
N VAL A 87 21.37 -9.51 22.56
CA VAL A 87 20.27 -10.25 21.91
C VAL A 87 19.07 -9.34 21.64
N LEU A 88 18.93 -8.27 22.43
CA LEU A 88 17.90 -7.25 22.24
C LEU A 88 18.29 -6.15 21.23
N THR A 89 19.58 -5.94 21.01
CA THR A 89 20.11 -4.90 20.11
C THR A 89 19.66 -5.07 18.65
N PRO A 90 19.74 -6.27 18.03
CA PRO A 90 19.32 -6.44 16.63
C PRO A 90 17.83 -6.14 16.38
N PRO A 91 16.87 -6.61 17.20
CA PRO A 91 15.47 -6.23 17.08
C PRO A 91 15.22 -4.73 17.23
N ILE A 92 15.90 -4.07 18.17
CA ILE A 92 15.76 -2.62 18.38
C ILE A 92 16.28 -1.84 17.17
N LEU A 93 17.47 -2.18 16.68
CA LEU A 93 18.04 -1.55 15.48
C LEU A 93 17.17 -1.79 14.25
N PHE A 94 16.65 -3.00 14.10
CA PHE A 94 15.72 -3.33 13.02
C PHE A 94 14.45 -2.49 13.11
N LEU A 95 13.85 -2.37 14.30
CA LEU A 95 12.63 -1.59 14.50
C LEU A 95 12.83 -0.10 14.21
N VAL A 96 13.90 0.50 14.73
CA VAL A 96 14.24 1.91 14.49
C VAL A 96 14.53 2.15 13.00
N GLY A 97 15.36 1.30 12.39
CA GLY A 97 15.68 1.37 10.97
C GLY A 97 14.44 1.23 10.08
N ASN A 98 13.53 0.30 10.41
CA ASN A 98 12.30 0.07 9.66
C ASN A 98 11.34 1.27 9.75
N ILE A 99 11.21 1.90 10.92
CA ILE A 99 10.41 3.12 11.09
C ILE A 99 11.01 4.27 10.28
N LEU A 100 12.32 4.50 10.38
CA LEU A 100 13.00 5.57 9.64
C LEU A 100 12.90 5.37 8.12
N ALA A 101 13.14 4.16 7.63
CA ALA A 101 13.01 3.84 6.21
C ALA A 101 11.60 4.10 5.69
N LYS A 102 10.56 3.71 6.46
CA LYS A 102 9.16 4.00 6.10
C LYS A 102 8.85 5.50 6.12
N LEU A 103 9.33 6.24 7.12
CA LEU A 103 9.14 7.69 7.18
C LEU A 103 9.73 8.38 5.95
N ILE A 104 10.99 8.07 5.62
CA ILE A 104 11.69 8.65 4.47
C ILE A 104 10.97 8.28 3.17
N TYR A 105 10.61 7.01 3.01
CA TYR A 105 9.92 6.52 1.81
C TYR A 105 8.56 7.20 1.61
N ILE A 106 7.72 7.26 2.63
CA ILE A 106 6.38 7.88 2.54
C ILE A 106 6.51 9.38 2.30
N ALA A 107 7.41 10.07 3.03
CA ALA A 107 7.64 11.50 2.86
C ALA A 107 8.12 11.84 1.43
N TYR A 108 8.99 11.01 0.86
CA TYR A 108 9.47 11.18 -0.51
C TYR A 108 8.38 10.86 -1.55
N ALA A 109 7.68 9.73 -1.40
CA ALA A 109 6.72 9.24 -2.39
C ALA A 109 5.39 10.02 -2.40
N LEU A 110 4.99 10.60 -1.26
CA LEU A 110 3.72 11.34 -1.09
C LEU A 110 3.92 12.84 -0.86
N ARG A 111 5.09 13.38 -1.22
CA ARG A 111 5.46 14.80 -1.04
C ARG A 111 4.31 15.72 -1.46
N ASP A 112 3.91 16.59 -0.54
CA ASP A 112 2.80 17.57 -0.64
C ASP A 112 1.38 17.01 -0.81
N LYS A 113 1.19 15.69 -0.89
CA LYS A 113 -0.14 15.06 -1.06
C LYS A 113 -0.80 14.66 0.26
N VAL A 114 -0.03 14.51 1.32
CA VAL A 114 -0.51 14.04 2.62
C VAL A 114 0.15 14.85 3.74
N LYS A 115 -0.59 15.14 4.82
CA LYS A 115 -0.08 15.89 5.98
C LYS A 115 1.01 15.08 6.69
N LEU A 116 2.00 15.75 7.26
CA LEU A 116 3.08 15.13 8.05
C LEU A 116 2.56 14.21 9.18
N VAL A 117 1.46 14.59 9.84
CA VAL A 117 0.83 13.77 10.88
C VAL A 117 0.37 12.40 10.34
N ASP A 118 -0.14 12.37 9.11
CA ASP A 118 -0.57 11.12 8.48
C ASP A 118 0.62 10.27 8.05
N VAL A 119 1.72 10.91 7.68
CA VAL A 119 2.99 10.22 7.38
C VAL A 119 3.53 9.54 8.64
N LEU A 120 3.48 10.20 9.79
CA LEU A 120 3.88 9.61 11.08
C LEU A 120 3.03 8.40 11.46
N ILE A 121 1.70 8.51 11.35
CA ILE A 121 0.80 7.39 11.65
C ILE A 121 0.98 6.25 10.62
N ALA A 122 1.20 6.60 9.35
CA ALA A 122 1.44 5.63 8.27
C ALA A 122 2.79 4.91 8.38
N ALA A 123 3.77 5.47 9.09
CA ALA A 123 5.05 4.83 9.31
C ALA A 123 5.02 3.78 10.44
N LEU A 124 3.95 3.75 11.25
CA LEU A 124 3.81 2.79 12.33
C LEU A 124 3.88 1.35 11.80
N PRO A 125 4.54 0.44 12.54
CA PRO A 125 4.58 -0.98 12.20
C PRO A 125 3.15 -1.52 12.02
N TYR A 126 2.94 -2.30 10.95
CA TYR A 126 1.72 -3.07 10.68
C TYR A 126 0.41 -2.28 10.45
N ALA A 127 0.31 -1.02 10.89
CA ALA A 127 -0.91 -0.20 10.77
C ALA A 127 -0.91 0.74 9.55
N GLY A 128 0.26 0.98 8.96
CA GLY A 128 0.45 2.07 7.99
C GLY A 128 -0.38 2.00 6.71
N SER A 129 -0.38 0.83 6.07
CA SER A 129 -1.14 0.61 4.83
C SER A 129 -2.65 0.72 5.07
N ALA A 130 -3.13 0.11 6.15
CA ALA A 130 -4.54 0.15 6.53
C ALA A 130 -5.01 1.55 6.88
N TYR A 131 -4.19 2.34 7.58
CA TYR A 131 -4.50 3.73 7.92
C TYR A 131 -4.66 4.61 6.68
N LEU A 132 -3.71 4.55 5.74
CA LEU A 132 -3.77 5.31 4.49
C LEU A 132 -4.99 4.89 3.66
N LEU A 133 -5.18 3.59 3.44
CA LEU A 133 -6.35 3.09 2.72
C LEU A 133 -7.66 3.53 3.39
N ARG A 134 -7.80 3.38 4.71
CA ARG A 134 -9.00 3.77 5.44
C ARG A 134 -9.29 5.27 5.34
N LYS A 135 -8.28 6.12 5.51
CA LYS A 135 -8.46 7.58 5.47
C LYS A 135 -9.01 8.06 4.12
N PHE A 136 -8.54 7.46 3.03
CA PHE A 136 -8.93 7.86 1.67
C PHE A 136 -10.14 7.08 1.13
N LEU A 137 -10.44 5.87 1.62
CA LEU A 137 -11.56 5.03 1.16
C LEU A 137 -12.85 5.21 1.96
N VAL A 138 -12.79 5.63 3.23
CA VAL A 138 -13.98 5.59 4.11
C VAL A 138 -15.05 6.62 3.73
N LYS A 139 -14.68 7.72 3.06
CA LYS A 139 -15.63 8.78 2.73
C LYS A 139 -16.39 8.55 1.42
N ASP A 140 -15.94 7.62 0.56
CA ASP A 140 -16.48 7.49 -0.80
C ASP A 140 -16.82 6.02 -1.14
N LYS A 141 -18.12 5.71 -1.13
CA LYS A 141 -18.64 4.37 -1.41
C LYS A 141 -18.31 3.92 -2.85
N LEU A 142 -18.29 4.86 -3.79
CA LEU A 142 -17.98 4.59 -5.21
C LEU A 142 -16.49 4.31 -5.38
N MET A 143 -15.62 5.11 -4.75
CA MET A 143 -14.18 4.86 -4.74
C MET A 143 -13.84 3.51 -4.09
N ARG A 144 -14.52 3.16 -3.00
CA ARG A 144 -14.37 1.85 -2.34
C ARG A 144 -14.76 0.70 -3.26
N LYS A 145 -15.85 0.83 -4.01
CA LYS A 145 -16.26 -0.16 -5.01
C LYS A 145 -15.19 -0.30 -6.10
N ALA A 146 -14.73 0.81 -6.67
CA ALA A 146 -13.70 0.85 -7.71
C ALA A 146 -12.38 0.20 -7.25
N VAL A 147 -11.92 0.50 -6.04
CA VAL A 147 -10.70 -0.11 -5.50
C VAL A 147 -10.88 -1.59 -5.24
N ASN A 148 -12.00 -2.02 -4.65
CA ASN A 148 -12.21 -3.43 -4.37
C ASN A 148 -12.25 -4.27 -5.66
N MET A 149 -12.91 -3.75 -6.71
CA MET A 149 -12.95 -4.39 -8.02
C MET A 149 -11.57 -4.46 -8.67
N TYR A 150 -10.80 -3.36 -8.63
CA TYR A 150 -9.44 -3.34 -9.14
C TYR A 150 -8.52 -4.33 -8.43
N LEU A 151 -8.55 -4.36 -7.09
CA LEU A 151 -7.75 -5.30 -6.30
C LEU A 151 -8.14 -6.75 -6.58
N THR A 152 -9.44 -7.03 -6.76
CA THR A 152 -9.93 -8.36 -7.12
C THR A 152 -9.45 -8.77 -8.52
N SER A 153 -9.51 -7.85 -9.48
CA SER A 153 -8.99 -8.06 -10.83
C SER A 153 -7.48 -8.38 -10.82
N GLN A 154 -6.69 -7.57 -10.09
CA GLN A 154 -5.25 -7.79 -9.94
C GLN A 154 -4.92 -9.11 -9.24
N LYS A 155 -5.63 -9.45 -8.17
CA LYS A 155 -5.47 -10.74 -7.47
C LYS A 155 -5.69 -11.91 -8.43
N ASN A 156 -6.71 -11.82 -9.29
CA ASN A 156 -7.01 -12.86 -10.28
C ASN A 156 -5.94 -12.94 -11.37
N GLU A 157 -5.41 -11.81 -11.85
CA GLU A 157 -4.28 -11.81 -12.79
C GLU A 157 -3.03 -12.44 -12.20
N VAL A 158 -2.67 -12.08 -10.97
CA VAL A 158 -1.51 -12.65 -10.27
C VAL A 158 -1.70 -14.14 -10.04
N LYS A 159 -2.89 -14.58 -9.61
CA LYS A 159 -3.21 -16.01 -9.45
C LYS A 159 -3.05 -16.76 -10.76
N LYS A 160 -3.57 -16.23 -11.88
CA LYS A 160 -3.42 -16.82 -13.21
C LYS A 160 -1.95 -16.90 -13.66
N LYS A 161 -1.17 -15.84 -13.44
CA LYS A 161 0.27 -15.82 -13.74
C LYS A 161 1.03 -16.85 -12.93
N LEU A 162 0.76 -16.95 -11.62
CA LEU A 162 1.36 -17.96 -10.74
C LEU A 162 1.01 -19.38 -11.20
N LEU A 163 -0.27 -19.66 -11.46
CA LEU A 163 -0.71 -20.96 -11.98
C LEU A 163 -0.06 -21.29 -13.34
N GLY A 164 0.07 -20.31 -14.23
CA GLY A 164 0.73 -20.49 -15.53
C GLY A 164 2.25 -20.76 -15.42
N VAL A 165 2.93 -20.16 -14.45
CA VAL A 165 4.35 -20.43 -14.17
C VAL A 165 4.53 -21.82 -13.57
N PHE A 166 3.65 -22.25 -12.66
CA PHE A 166 3.68 -23.61 -12.13
C PHE A 166 3.30 -24.67 -13.17
N SER A 167 2.36 -24.35 -14.08
CA SER A 167 1.92 -25.27 -15.13
C SER A 167 2.89 -25.39 -16.32
N LYS A 168 3.81 -24.43 -16.51
CA LYS A 168 4.90 -24.51 -17.50
C LYS A 168 6.15 -25.24 -16.98
N LYS A 169 6.15 -25.64 -15.71
CA LYS A 169 7.28 -26.30 -15.04
C LYS A 169 7.10 -27.83 -14.90
N GLN A 170 6.10 -28.38 -15.57
CA GLN A 170 5.87 -29.82 -15.78
C GLN A 170 6.13 -30.13 -17.25
#